data_AF-A0A8T7B265-F1
#
_entry.id   AF-A0A8T7B265-F1
#
_cell.length_a   1.000
_cell.length_b   1.000
_cell.length_c   1.000
_cell.angle_alpha   90.00
_cell.angle_beta   90.00
_cell.angle_gamma   90.00
#
_symmetry.space_group_name_H-M   'P 1'
#
loop_
_entity.id
_entity.type
_entity.pdbx_description
1 polymer ?
#
loop_
_entity_poly.entity_id
_entity_poly.type
_entity_poly.pdbx_seq_one_letter_code
_entity_poly.pdbx_strand_id
1 'polypeptide(L)'
;MIRSTVLIIAIAVAQGAFARGDLPGRAPGTLTQNFAPSPYSVEVTADFAEVSNLSASSLGLTAQVISPIDMPGIVLRLPAAGVTIPAAFPVIVDITPPALGGLEFEGVAMVILDTPDLPYSPYSRLRLFSAHDGGPFVDITEEFSEGSYRVRGSQGEFSEFLIVLDERDPAAIVTTKFARLSALIATHTIAIDDTVEATLTGLLSSAQASFTVNDIDAAKVDIAAFEAAVAATTSGQVPNLWRSLEDVTNVNGLLRAAAGTLYFSLEDARDTDLDGLYDWQDNCRDIANPAQCDTDGDGFGNICDGDFDGNNIINSFDLTAMRNAFGSAGVTDTDLDCDGMTNSFDLSLFRELFGSPPGPGIP
;
A
#
# COMPACT_ATOMS: atom_id res chain seq x y z
N MET A 1 -11.51 17.39 -56.54
CA MET A 1 -11.12 17.74 -55.15
C MET A 1 -10.70 16.44 -54.47
N ILE A 2 -9.41 16.15 -54.43
CA ILE A 2 -8.84 15.01 -53.73
C ILE A 2 -8.01 15.61 -52.59
N ARG A 3 -8.46 15.46 -51.35
CA ARG A 3 -7.69 15.87 -50.16
C ARG A 3 -6.98 14.63 -49.62
N SER A 4 -5.67 14.57 -49.85
CA SER A 4 -4.78 13.64 -49.16
C SER A 4 -4.53 14.16 -47.75
N THR A 5 -4.90 13.36 -46.74
CA THR A 5 -4.55 13.61 -45.35
C THR A 5 -3.25 12.86 -45.05
N VAL A 6 -2.19 13.61 -44.73
CA VAL A 6 -0.88 13.08 -44.33
C VAL A 6 -0.95 12.69 -42.85
N LEU A 7 -0.68 11.43 -42.54
CA LEU A 7 -0.51 10.93 -41.17
C LEU A 7 0.96 11.11 -40.77
N ILE A 8 1.22 11.98 -39.78
CA ILE A 8 2.56 12.17 -39.21
C ILE A 8 2.66 11.24 -37.99
N ILE A 9 3.48 10.20 -38.08
CA ILE A 9 3.88 9.36 -36.95
C ILE A 9 5.14 10.00 -36.35
N ALA A 10 5.03 10.54 -35.14
CA ALA A 10 6.19 11.02 -34.38
C ALA A 10 6.84 9.84 -33.64
N ILE A 11 8.02 9.43 -34.10
CA ILE A 11 8.90 8.50 -33.37
C ILE A 11 9.83 9.36 -32.52
N ALA A 12 9.65 9.34 -31.21
CA ALA A 12 10.61 9.91 -30.27
C ALA A 12 11.75 8.90 -30.07
N VAL A 13 12.95 9.24 -30.54
CA VAL A 13 14.19 8.48 -30.29
C VAL A 13 14.87 9.14 -29.09
N ALA A 14 14.85 8.50 -27.93
CA ALA A 14 15.69 8.88 -26.80
C ALA A 14 17.12 8.37 -27.04
N GLN A 15 18.11 9.28 -27.01
CA GLN A 15 19.52 8.97 -27.20
C GLN A 15 20.13 8.46 -25.87
N GLY A 16 20.64 7.23 -25.88
CA GLY A 16 21.30 6.62 -24.73
C GLY A 16 22.75 7.08 -24.54
N ALA A 17 23.13 7.32 -23.28
CA ALA A 17 24.52 7.36 -22.84
C ALA A 17 24.88 5.98 -22.27
N PHE A 18 25.85 5.31 -22.90
CA PHE A 18 26.34 4.00 -22.49
C PHE A 18 27.44 4.11 -21.44
N ALA A 19 27.30 3.40 -20.30
CA ALA A 19 28.40 2.68 -19.63
C ALA A 19 27.92 1.84 -18.43
N ARG A 20 27.76 0.51 -18.59
CA ARG A 20 28.37 -0.58 -17.77
C ARG A 20 27.69 -1.93 -18.07
N GLY A 21 28.43 -2.85 -18.69
CA GLY A 21 28.24 -4.30 -18.49
C GLY A 21 27.02 -5.01 -19.08
N ASP A 22 26.19 -4.37 -19.91
CA ASP A 22 24.99 -5.02 -20.47
C ASP A 22 25.31 -6.06 -21.56
N LEU A 23 24.94 -7.32 -21.31
CA LEU A 23 24.70 -8.31 -22.36
C LEU A 23 23.48 -7.87 -23.18
N PRO A 24 23.40 -8.18 -24.49
CA PRO A 24 22.27 -7.72 -25.31
C PRO A 24 20.98 -8.43 -24.88
N GLY A 25 19.93 -7.68 -24.50
CA GLY A 25 18.56 -8.19 -24.55
C GLY A 25 17.54 -7.73 -23.50
N ARG A 26 17.92 -7.03 -22.42
CA ARG A 26 16.99 -6.54 -21.40
C ARG A 26 16.98 -5.02 -21.33
N ALA A 27 15.80 -4.46 -21.13
CA ALA A 27 15.55 -3.04 -20.97
C ALA A 27 14.28 -2.84 -20.10
N PRO A 28 14.05 -1.64 -19.54
CA PRO A 28 12.77 -1.32 -18.93
C PRO A 28 11.61 -1.57 -19.90
N GLY A 29 10.53 -2.16 -19.39
CA GLY A 29 9.41 -2.56 -20.23
C GLY A 29 8.10 -2.59 -19.48
N THR A 30 7.07 -2.04 -20.11
CA THR A 30 5.71 -1.96 -19.55
C THR A 30 4.71 -2.56 -20.55
N LEU A 31 3.75 -3.34 -20.05
CA LEU A 31 2.64 -3.88 -20.81
C LEU A 31 1.33 -3.58 -20.08
N THR A 32 0.40 -2.91 -20.77
CA THR A 32 -0.94 -2.61 -20.26
C THR A 32 -1.98 -3.35 -21.09
N GLN A 33 -2.94 -3.99 -20.43
CA GLN A 33 -4.02 -4.71 -21.08
C GLN A 33 -5.35 -4.50 -20.34
N ASN A 34 -6.39 -4.20 -21.11
CA ASN A 34 -7.75 -4.02 -20.62
C ASN A 34 -8.55 -5.32 -20.68
N PHE A 35 -9.29 -5.62 -19.61
CA PHE A 35 -10.22 -6.74 -19.52
C PHE A 35 -11.60 -6.24 -19.12
N ALA A 36 -12.64 -6.90 -19.64
CA ALA A 36 -14.03 -6.59 -19.34
C ALA A 36 -14.82 -7.85 -18.93
N PRO A 37 -14.47 -8.49 -17.79
CA PRO A 37 -15.24 -9.61 -17.25
C PRO A 37 -16.60 -9.09 -16.75
N SER A 38 -17.62 -9.14 -17.62
CA SER A 38 -18.94 -8.56 -17.38
C SER A 38 -19.54 -8.95 -16.01
N PRO A 39 -20.08 -7.98 -15.24
CA PRO A 39 -20.27 -6.55 -15.55
C PRO A 39 -19.06 -5.64 -15.28
N TYR A 40 -17.91 -6.19 -14.88
CA TYR A 40 -16.75 -5.44 -14.42
C TYR A 40 -15.74 -5.15 -15.53
N SER A 41 -14.84 -4.22 -15.24
CA SER A 41 -13.69 -3.85 -16.05
C SER A 41 -12.45 -3.70 -15.19
N VAL A 42 -11.31 -4.09 -15.75
CA VAL A 42 -10.01 -3.93 -15.10
C VAL A 42 -8.95 -3.70 -16.14
N GLU A 43 -8.16 -2.65 -15.96
CA GLU A 43 -6.92 -2.47 -16.69
C GLU A 43 -5.78 -3.02 -15.84
N VAL A 44 -4.98 -3.90 -16.44
CA VAL A 44 -3.84 -4.54 -15.79
C VAL A 44 -2.58 -4.03 -16.45
N THR A 45 -1.69 -3.42 -15.65
CA THR A 45 -0.38 -2.97 -16.11
C THR A 45 0.71 -3.76 -15.41
N ALA A 46 1.59 -4.40 -16.18
CA ALA A 46 2.80 -5.04 -15.71
C ALA A 46 4.01 -4.19 -16.14
N ASP A 47 4.76 -3.68 -15.16
CA ASP A 47 5.95 -2.86 -15.38
C ASP A 47 7.19 -3.57 -14.84
N PHE A 48 8.27 -3.57 -15.61
CA PHE A 48 9.48 -4.31 -15.26
C PHE A 48 10.69 -3.38 -15.32
N ALA A 49 11.52 -3.45 -14.28
CA ALA A 49 12.79 -2.73 -14.25
C ALA A 49 13.69 -3.12 -15.43
N GLU A 50 13.90 -4.42 -15.66
CA GLU A 50 14.71 -4.94 -16.76
C GLU A 50 14.12 -6.25 -17.28
N VAL A 51 13.54 -6.26 -18.49
CA VAL A 51 12.82 -7.41 -19.05
C VAL A 51 13.24 -7.74 -20.48
N SER A 52 13.19 -9.03 -20.83
CA SER A 52 13.31 -9.54 -22.19
C SER A 52 12.06 -10.32 -22.59
N ASN A 53 11.75 -10.30 -23.89
CA ASN A 53 10.61 -11.01 -24.48
C ASN A 53 9.25 -10.66 -23.87
N LEU A 54 9.05 -9.41 -23.42
CA LEU A 54 7.75 -8.96 -22.92
C LEU A 54 6.72 -8.83 -24.05
N SER A 55 5.61 -9.54 -23.92
CA SER A 55 4.45 -9.51 -24.81
C SER A 55 3.21 -10.03 -24.09
N ALA A 56 2.01 -9.74 -24.61
CA ALA A 56 0.78 -10.30 -24.04
C ALA A 56 0.79 -11.84 -24.01
N SER A 57 1.37 -12.49 -25.03
CA SER A 57 1.48 -13.95 -25.08
C SER A 57 2.51 -14.53 -24.12
N SER A 58 3.59 -13.81 -23.82
CA SER A 58 4.64 -14.30 -22.92
C SER A 58 4.35 -14.03 -21.45
N LEU A 59 3.46 -13.06 -21.16
CA LEU A 59 3.01 -12.77 -19.80
C LEU A 59 1.86 -13.69 -19.35
N GLY A 60 1.05 -14.18 -20.29
CA GLY A 60 -0.04 -15.13 -19.99
C GLY A 60 -1.12 -14.54 -19.10
N LEU A 61 -1.57 -13.33 -19.45
CA LEU A 61 -2.45 -12.53 -18.60
C LEU A 61 -3.93 -12.77 -18.91
N THR A 62 -4.72 -13.05 -17.88
CA THR A 62 -6.17 -13.22 -17.98
C THR A 62 -6.89 -12.58 -16.81
N ALA A 63 -8.19 -12.28 -16.97
CA ALA A 63 -9.03 -11.79 -15.89
C ALA A 63 -10.45 -12.35 -16.04
N GLN A 64 -11.03 -12.82 -14.94
CA GLN A 64 -12.33 -13.47 -14.95
C GLN A 64 -13.12 -13.18 -13.67
N VAL A 65 -14.45 -13.19 -13.79
CA VAL A 65 -15.32 -13.17 -12.61
C VAL A 65 -15.21 -14.51 -11.91
N ILE A 66 -14.97 -14.49 -10.60
CA ILE A 66 -14.92 -15.69 -9.78
C ILE A 66 -16.30 -16.34 -9.79
N SER A 67 -16.37 -17.60 -10.21
CA SER A 67 -17.64 -18.33 -10.23
C SER A 67 -18.10 -18.68 -8.81
N PRO A 68 -19.41 -18.82 -8.56
CA PRO A 68 -19.90 -19.29 -7.26
C PRO A 68 -19.39 -20.68 -6.86
N ILE A 69 -18.93 -21.49 -7.81
CA ILE A 69 -18.38 -22.83 -7.58
C ILE A 69 -16.92 -22.74 -7.11
N ASP A 70 -16.15 -21.79 -7.64
CA ASP A 70 -14.73 -21.63 -7.33
C ASP A 70 -14.49 -20.77 -6.08
N MET A 71 -15.43 -19.87 -5.78
CA MET A 71 -15.35 -18.94 -4.65
C MET A 71 -15.01 -19.62 -3.31
N PRO A 72 -15.60 -20.77 -2.91
CA PRO A 72 -15.23 -21.43 -1.66
C PRO A 72 -13.76 -21.87 -1.62
N GLY A 73 -13.19 -22.30 -2.75
CA GLY A 73 -11.78 -22.70 -2.84
C GLY A 73 -10.83 -21.51 -2.70
N ILE A 74 -11.18 -20.37 -3.30
CA ILE A 74 -10.43 -19.13 -3.18
C ILE A 74 -10.48 -18.59 -1.74
N VAL A 75 -11.66 -18.58 -1.12
CA VAL A 75 -11.84 -18.09 0.26
C VAL A 75 -11.03 -18.92 1.26
N LEU A 76 -10.89 -20.24 1.06
CA LEU A 76 -10.06 -21.09 1.92
C LEU A 76 -8.56 -20.76 1.89
N ARG A 77 -8.11 -20.02 0.87
CA ARG A 77 -6.71 -19.61 0.71
C ARG A 77 -6.44 -18.21 1.29
N LEU A 78 -7.47 -17.52 1.80
CA LEU A 78 -7.30 -16.23 2.47
C LEU A 78 -6.77 -16.44 3.91
N PRO A 79 -5.90 -15.55 4.42
CA PRO A 79 -5.10 -15.80 5.62
C PRO A 79 -5.85 -15.77 6.96
N ALA A 80 -7.03 -15.15 7.08
CA ALA A 80 -7.79 -15.13 8.34
C ALA A 80 -9.27 -14.74 8.17
N ALA A 81 -10.03 -14.82 9.27
CA ALA A 81 -11.32 -14.13 9.41
C ALA A 81 -11.12 -12.61 9.33
N GLY A 82 -11.99 -11.90 8.60
CA GLY A 82 -11.87 -10.46 8.34
C GLY A 82 -11.28 -10.10 6.98
N VAL A 83 -10.80 -11.10 6.21
CA VAL A 83 -10.44 -10.89 4.80
C VAL A 83 -11.57 -11.43 3.92
N THR A 84 -12.16 -10.57 3.10
CA THR A 84 -13.30 -10.95 2.24
C THR A 84 -13.16 -10.41 0.82
N ILE A 85 -13.84 -11.04 -0.13
CA ILE A 85 -13.87 -10.59 -1.52
C ILE A 85 -15.05 -9.63 -1.67
N PRO A 86 -14.84 -8.37 -2.07
CA PRO A 86 -15.91 -7.39 -2.19
C PRO A 86 -16.88 -7.81 -3.29
N ALA A 87 -18.18 -7.81 -2.99
CA ALA A 87 -19.23 -8.09 -3.99
C ALA A 87 -19.24 -7.09 -5.15
N ALA A 88 -18.68 -5.89 -4.92
CA ALA A 88 -18.50 -4.86 -5.95
C ALA A 88 -17.44 -5.23 -6.99
N PHE A 89 -16.53 -6.17 -6.70
CA PHE A 89 -15.46 -6.57 -7.64
C PHE A 89 -14.91 -7.98 -7.34
N PRO A 90 -15.67 -9.05 -7.61
CA PRO A 90 -15.24 -10.44 -7.46
C PRO A 90 -14.47 -10.93 -8.71
N VAL A 91 -13.43 -10.20 -9.10
CA VAL A 91 -12.58 -10.53 -10.27
C VAL A 91 -11.24 -11.06 -9.78
N ILE A 92 -10.81 -12.18 -10.36
CA ILE A 92 -9.45 -12.71 -10.22
C ILE A 92 -8.68 -12.38 -11.50
N VAL A 93 -7.48 -11.84 -11.33
CA VAL A 93 -6.52 -11.57 -12.42
C VAL A 93 -5.42 -12.61 -12.31
N ASP A 94 -5.19 -13.35 -13.38
CA ASP A 94 -4.16 -14.38 -13.44
C ASP A 94 -3.03 -13.91 -14.34
N ILE A 95 -1.81 -13.99 -13.84
CA ILE A 95 -0.60 -13.76 -14.64
C ILE A 95 0.22 -15.04 -14.57
N THR A 96 0.21 -15.82 -15.65
CA THR A 96 0.94 -17.11 -15.71
C THR A 96 1.76 -17.17 -17.00
N PRO A 97 3.00 -16.67 -16.99
CA PRO A 97 3.91 -16.76 -18.12
C PRO A 97 4.09 -18.21 -18.56
N PRO A 98 3.85 -18.55 -19.83
CA PRO A 98 4.08 -19.90 -20.31
C PRO A 98 5.57 -20.25 -20.18
N ALA A 99 5.89 -21.48 -19.76
CA ALA A 99 7.28 -21.89 -19.55
C ALA A 99 8.18 -21.77 -20.80
N LEU A 100 7.59 -21.90 -21.99
CA LEU A 100 8.28 -21.73 -23.29
C LEU A 100 8.04 -20.35 -23.91
N GLY A 101 7.43 -19.41 -23.17
CA GLY A 101 7.16 -18.04 -23.57
C GLY A 101 8.39 -17.15 -23.56
N GLY A 102 9.47 -17.58 -22.89
CA GLY A 102 10.77 -16.92 -22.91
C GLY A 102 10.81 -15.60 -22.15
N LEU A 103 9.79 -15.28 -21.35
CA LEU A 103 9.79 -14.11 -20.47
C LEU A 103 10.87 -14.30 -19.42
N GLU A 104 11.71 -13.29 -19.28
CA GLU A 104 12.72 -13.23 -18.24
C GLU A 104 12.86 -11.78 -17.77
N PHE A 105 13.08 -11.55 -16.46
CA PHE A 105 13.35 -10.21 -15.95
C PHE A 105 14.34 -10.22 -14.79
N GLU A 106 14.95 -9.06 -14.53
CA GLU A 106 15.77 -8.79 -13.36
C GLU A 106 15.16 -7.66 -12.52
N GLY A 107 15.44 -7.66 -11.22
CA GLY A 107 14.91 -6.66 -10.29
C GLY A 107 13.43 -6.87 -9.98
N VAL A 108 12.69 -5.77 -9.84
CA VAL A 108 11.30 -5.75 -9.38
C VAL A 108 10.36 -5.60 -10.59
N ALA A 109 9.36 -6.47 -10.69
CA ALA A 109 8.15 -6.32 -11.52
C ALA A 109 6.98 -5.71 -10.72
N MET A 110 6.26 -4.74 -11.27
CA MET A 110 5.10 -4.09 -10.65
C MET A 110 3.83 -4.52 -11.39
N VAL A 111 2.74 -4.76 -10.65
CA VAL A 111 1.42 -5.17 -11.20
C VAL A 111 0.34 -4.23 -10.70
N ILE A 112 -0.11 -3.33 -11.56
CA ILE A 112 -1.15 -2.34 -11.24
C ILE A 112 -2.50 -2.85 -11.73
N LEU A 113 -3.52 -2.80 -10.86
CA LEU A 113 -4.91 -3.07 -11.20
C LEU A 113 -5.73 -1.77 -11.12
N ASP A 114 -6.06 -1.23 -12.28
CA ASP A 114 -6.94 -0.07 -12.39
C ASP A 114 -8.38 -0.53 -12.56
N THR A 115 -9.20 -0.29 -11.53
CA THR A 115 -10.58 -0.77 -11.45
C THR A 115 -11.55 0.40 -11.34
N PRO A 116 -12.07 0.94 -12.45
CA PRO A 116 -12.97 2.10 -12.42
C PRO A 116 -14.30 1.78 -11.71
N ASP A 117 -14.64 0.50 -11.58
CA ASP A 117 -15.87 0.02 -10.93
C ASP A 117 -15.81 0.01 -9.39
N LEU A 118 -14.62 0.16 -8.81
CA LEU A 118 -14.43 0.29 -7.37
C LEU A 118 -14.21 1.77 -7.02
N PRO A 119 -15.17 2.43 -6.35
CA PRO A 119 -14.98 3.81 -5.94
C PRO A 119 -13.86 3.88 -4.89
N TYR A 120 -12.91 4.78 -5.11
CA TYR A 120 -11.90 5.07 -4.10
C TYR A 120 -12.54 5.68 -2.87
N SER A 121 -12.07 5.21 -1.73
CA SER A 121 -12.26 5.86 -0.44
C SER A 121 -10.89 5.91 0.22
N PRO A 122 -10.45 7.06 0.76
CA PRO A 122 -9.15 7.16 1.45
C PRO A 122 -9.06 6.21 2.66
N TYR A 123 -10.20 5.79 3.20
CA TYR A 123 -10.32 4.84 4.33
C TYR A 123 -10.64 3.43 3.87
N SER A 124 -10.57 3.17 2.58
CA SER A 124 -10.82 1.86 2.02
C SER A 124 -9.82 0.86 2.58
N ARG A 125 -10.35 -0.17 3.24
CA ARG A 125 -9.61 -1.37 3.65
C ARG A 125 -9.38 -2.35 2.51
N LEU A 126 -9.60 -1.92 1.26
CA LEU A 126 -9.28 -2.72 0.09
C LEU A 126 -7.75 -2.83 -0.04
N ARG A 127 -7.30 -4.06 -0.27
CA ARG A 127 -5.88 -4.45 -0.40
C ARG A 127 -5.75 -5.39 -1.57
N LEU A 128 -4.60 -5.40 -2.24
CA LEU A 128 -4.32 -6.38 -3.28
C LEU A 128 -3.57 -7.56 -2.69
N PHE A 129 -4.14 -8.73 -2.90
CA PHE A 129 -3.57 -9.98 -2.47
C PHE A 129 -3.09 -10.76 -3.68
N SER A 130 -2.05 -11.56 -3.47
CA SER A 130 -1.56 -12.47 -4.50
C SER A 130 -1.18 -13.82 -3.93
N ALA A 131 -1.30 -14.87 -4.74
CA ALA A 131 -1.01 -16.25 -4.36
C ALA A 131 -0.35 -17.04 -5.49
N HIS A 132 0.74 -17.73 -5.18
CA HIS A 132 1.49 -18.53 -6.14
C HIS A 132 1.05 -20.00 -6.16
N ASP A 133 0.91 -20.58 -7.36
CA ASP A 133 0.65 -22.01 -7.59
C ASP A 133 -0.49 -22.61 -6.75
N GLY A 134 -1.60 -21.88 -6.63
CA GLY A 134 -2.74 -22.33 -5.82
C GLY A 134 -2.49 -22.27 -4.29
N GLY A 135 -1.40 -21.66 -3.86
CA GLY A 135 -1.01 -21.45 -2.47
C GLY A 135 -1.84 -20.39 -1.73
N PRO A 136 -1.51 -20.06 -0.48
CA PRO A 136 -2.24 -19.07 0.30
C PRO A 136 -2.05 -17.66 -0.29
N PHE A 137 -3.10 -16.85 -0.23
CA PHE A 137 -3.02 -15.43 -0.57
C PHE A 137 -2.29 -14.64 0.50
N VAL A 138 -1.42 -13.75 0.05
CA VAL A 138 -0.68 -12.82 0.89
C VAL A 138 -0.97 -11.40 0.44
N ASP A 139 -1.06 -10.49 1.40
CA ASP A 139 -1.16 -9.06 1.12
C ASP A 139 0.15 -8.58 0.49
N ILE A 140 0.04 -7.99 -0.70
CA ILE A 140 1.14 -7.40 -1.45
C ILE A 140 0.93 -5.92 -1.71
N THR A 141 0.07 -5.26 -0.95
CA THR A 141 -0.18 -3.82 -1.11
C THR A 141 1.07 -3.02 -0.76
N GLU A 142 1.45 -2.12 -1.67
CA GLU A 142 2.54 -1.14 -1.49
C GLU A 142 2.07 0.32 -1.68
N GLU A 143 0.96 0.55 -2.38
CA GLU A 143 0.38 1.86 -2.64
C GLU A 143 -1.13 1.71 -2.90
N PHE A 144 -1.92 2.78 -2.83
CA PHE A 144 -3.28 2.85 -3.41
C PHE A 144 -3.64 4.33 -3.66
N SER A 145 -4.44 4.63 -4.70
CA SER A 145 -4.81 6.01 -5.07
C SER A 145 -6.21 6.09 -5.71
N GLU A 146 -6.73 7.30 -5.93
CA GLU A 146 -8.06 7.53 -6.52
C GLU A 146 -8.34 6.72 -7.80
N GLY A 147 -9.34 5.82 -7.73
CA GLY A 147 -9.80 4.97 -8.84
C GLY A 147 -8.79 3.92 -9.32
N SER A 148 -7.69 3.72 -8.58
CA SER A 148 -6.53 2.93 -9.00
C SER A 148 -5.96 2.18 -7.80
N TYR A 149 -6.20 0.87 -7.74
CA TYR A 149 -5.57 -0.01 -6.73
C TYR A 149 -4.23 -0.47 -7.28
N ARG A 150 -3.22 0.38 -7.06
CA ARG A 150 -1.87 0.14 -7.55
C ARG A 150 -1.15 -0.82 -6.65
N VAL A 151 -0.53 -1.83 -7.22
CA VAL A 151 0.48 -2.58 -6.47
C VAL A 151 1.79 -2.58 -7.21
N ARG A 152 2.80 -2.02 -6.55
CA ARG A 152 4.18 -2.43 -6.75
C ARG A 152 4.32 -3.73 -5.98
N GLY A 153 4.61 -4.82 -6.67
CA GLY A 153 4.59 -6.14 -6.06
C GLY A 153 5.24 -7.16 -6.96
N SER A 154 6.57 -7.25 -6.87
CA SER A 154 7.39 -8.14 -7.69
C SER A 154 7.55 -9.50 -7.06
N GLN A 155 6.52 -10.32 -7.15
CA GLN A 155 6.60 -11.60 -6.46
C GLN A 155 7.56 -12.58 -7.13
N GLY A 156 8.04 -12.39 -8.36
CA GLY A 156 8.94 -13.39 -8.98
C GLY A 156 8.38 -14.81 -8.96
N GLU A 157 7.06 -14.92 -8.76
CA GLU A 157 6.26 -16.10 -8.50
C GLU A 157 4.90 -15.73 -9.10
N PHE A 158 4.58 -16.32 -10.24
CA PHE A 158 3.44 -15.96 -11.08
C PHE A 158 2.21 -16.75 -10.67
N SER A 159 1.06 -16.09 -10.64
CA SER A 159 0.18 -16.26 -9.48
C SER A 159 -1.22 -15.74 -9.79
N GLU A 160 -2.06 -15.71 -8.79
CA GLU A 160 -3.39 -15.13 -8.84
C GLU A 160 -3.36 -13.77 -8.15
N PHE A 161 -4.11 -12.78 -8.61
CA PHE A 161 -4.25 -11.46 -8.02
C PHE A 161 -5.72 -11.16 -7.72
N LEU A 162 -5.97 -10.60 -6.54
CA LEU A 162 -7.31 -10.42 -6.02
C LEU A 162 -7.37 -9.15 -5.17
N ILE A 163 -8.33 -8.27 -5.46
CA ILE A 163 -8.65 -7.17 -4.55
C ILE A 163 -9.58 -7.73 -3.46
N VAL A 164 -9.19 -7.56 -2.20
CA VAL A 164 -9.94 -8.02 -1.03
C VAL A 164 -10.17 -6.87 -0.06
N LEU A 165 -11.22 -6.95 0.74
CA LEU A 165 -11.41 -6.13 1.92
C LEU A 165 -10.66 -6.79 3.09
N ASP A 166 -9.70 -6.09 3.70
CA ASP A 166 -8.89 -6.56 4.82
C ASP A 166 -9.15 -5.76 6.11
N GLU A 167 -10.06 -6.28 6.93
CA GLU A 167 -10.46 -5.69 8.21
C GLU A 167 -9.60 -6.16 9.39
N ARG A 168 -8.49 -6.85 9.12
CA ARG A 168 -7.57 -7.27 10.19
C ARG A 168 -6.89 -6.05 10.81
N ASP A 169 -6.51 -6.22 12.06
CA ASP A 169 -5.72 -5.25 12.81
C ASP A 169 -4.37 -4.94 12.09
N PRO A 170 -4.11 -3.67 11.71
CA PRO A 170 -2.85 -3.25 11.10
C PRO A 170 -1.58 -3.74 11.82
N ALA A 171 -1.53 -3.67 13.15
CA ALA A 171 -0.35 -4.14 13.90
C ALA A 171 -0.13 -5.66 13.75
N ALA A 172 -1.20 -6.45 13.70
CA ALA A 172 -1.13 -7.88 13.42
C ALA A 172 -0.69 -8.18 11.96
N ILE A 173 -1.11 -7.36 10.99
CA ILE A 173 -0.66 -7.45 9.60
C ILE A 173 0.85 -7.19 9.53
N VAL A 174 1.34 -6.10 10.14
CA VAL A 174 2.78 -5.76 10.21
C VAL A 174 3.59 -6.89 10.82
N THR A 175 3.13 -7.45 11.94
CA THR A 175 3.77 -8.60 12.61
C THR A 175 3.87 -9.81 11.67
N THR A 176 2.83 -10.08 10.90
CA THR A 176 2.82 -11.15 9.89
C THR A 176 3.83 -10.88 8.77
N LYS A 177 3.95 -9.63 8.32
CA LYS A 177 4.90 -9.23 7.26
C LYS A 177 6.36 -9.30 7.73
N PHE A 178 6.65 -8.94 8.98
CA PHE A 178 7.96 -9.19 9.61
C PHE A 178 8.31 -10.68 9.58
N ALA A 179 7.38 -11.55 10.02
CA ALA A 179 7.60 -12.99 10.03
C ALA A 179 7.81 -13.55 8.62
N ARG A 180 7.06 -13.06 7.62
CA ARG A 180 7.22 -13.44 6.21
C ARG A 180 8.60 -13.07 5.69
N LEU A 181 9.06 -11.83 5.91
CA LEU A 181 10.36 -11.38 5.43
C LEU A 181 11.50 -12.17 6.09
N SER A 182 11.40 -12.45 7.39
CA SER A 182 12.33 -13.34 8.10
C SER A 182 12.35 -14.76 7.52
N ALA A 183 11.17 -15.32 7.21
CA ALA A 183 11.06 -16.63 6.60
C ALA A 183 11.66 -16.68 5.18
N LEU A 184 11.51 -15.61 4.39
CA LEU A 184 12.12 -15.51 3.05
C LEU A 184 13.66 -15.56 3.12
N ILE A 185 14.26 -14.84 4.06
CA ILE A 185 15.71 -14.89 4.33
C ILE A 185 16.10 -16.32 4.72
N ALA A 186 15.42 -16.90 5.70
CA ALA A 186 15.73 -18.23 6.23
C ALA A 186 15.58 -19.35 5.20
N THR A 187 14.66 -19.21 4.24
CA THR A 187 14.43 -20.20 3.17
C THR A 187 15.50 -20.12 2.07
N HIS A 188 16.14 -18.96 1.90
CA HIS A 188 17.09 -18.69 0.82
C HIS A 188 18.54 -18.49 1.31
N THR A 189 18.89 -18.94 2.50
CA THR A 189 20.25 -18.78 3.07
C THR A 189 21.36 -19.29 2.16
N ILE A 190 21.13 -20.38 1.42
CA ILE A 190 22.12 -20.92 0.45
C ILE A 190 22.33 -19.96 -0.74
N ALA A 191 21.30 -19.18 -1.09
CA ALA A 191 21.31 -18.25 -2.21
C ALA A 191 21.74 -16.83 -1.81
N ILE A 192 21.84 -16.53 -0.52
CA ILE A 192 22.22 -15.21 -0.01
C ILE A 192 23.65 -15.30 0.55
N ASP A 193 24.52 -14.38 0.17
CA ASP A 193 25.85 -14.27 0.77
C ASP A 193 25.77 -14.08 2.29
N ASP A 194 26.58 -14.80 3.06
CA ASP A 194 26.57 -14.80 4.53
C ASP A 194 26.65 -13.39 5.15
N THR A 195 27.43 -12.47 4.53
CA THR A 195 27.58 -11.10 5.02
C THR A 195 26.31 -10.29 4.77
N VAL A 196 25.67 -10.51 3.62
CA VAL A 196 24.39 -9.92 3.28
C VAL A 196 23.30 -10.45 4.21
N GLU A 197 23.22 -11.78 4.40
CA GLU A 197 22.23 -12.41 5.30
C GLU A 197 22.30 -11.82 6.73
N ALA A 198 23.51 -11.69 7.28
CA ALA A 198 23.72 -11.10 8.59
C ALA A 198 23.26 -9.63 8.66
N THR A 199 23.52 -8.86 7.60
CA THR A 199 23.10 -7.45 7.51
C THR A 199 21.57 -7.34 7.46
N LEU A 200 20.93 -8.13 6.58
CA LEU A 200 19.48 -8.15 6.40
C LEU A 200 18.75 -8.58 7.68
N THR A 201 19.25 -9.61 8.36
CA THR A 201 18.68 -10.09 9.63
C THR A 201 18.82 -9.04 10.75
N GLY A 202 19.95 -8.34 10.79
CA GLY A 202 20.18 -7.25 11.75
C GLY A 202 19.23 -6.07 11.56
N LEU A 203 19.07 -5.61 10.31
CA LEU A 203 18.13 -4.54 9.96
C LEU A 203 16.69 -4.92 10.28
N LEU A 204 16.28 -6.15 9.92
CA LEU A 204 14.92 -6.62 10.20
C LEU A 204 14.63 -6.71 11.70
N SER A 205 15.60 -7.18 12.49
CA SER A 205 15.48 -7.26 13.95
C SER A 205 15.41 -5.87 14.60
N SER A 206 16.18 -4.91 14.09
CA SER A 206 16.15 -3.50 14.53
C SER A 206 14.80 -2.87 14.22
N ALA A 207 14.30 -3.01 12.98
CA ALA A 207 13.00 -2.51 12.58
C ALA A 207 11.86 -3.06 13.46
N GLN A 208 11.90 -4.37 13.76
CA GLN A 208 10.90 -5.01 14.61
C GLN A 208 10.95 -4.48 16.07
N ALA A 209 12.15 -4.19 16.59
CA ALA A 209 12.31 -3.59 17.91
C ALA A 209 11.72 -2.18 17.97
N SER A 210 11.98 -1.34 16.96
CA SER A 210 11.41 0.01 16.83
C SER A 210 9.89 -0.03 16.74
N PHE A 211 9.33 -0.94 15.93
CA PHE A 211 7.88 -1.14 15.85
C PHE A 211 7.26 -1.52 17.20
N THR A 212 7.93 -2.35 18.00
CA THR A 212 7.42 -2.78 19.32
C THR A 212 7.29 -1.63 20.33
N VAL A 213 8.01 -0.53 20.12
CA VAL A 213 7.96 0.68 20.96
C VAL A 213 7.21 1.84 20.29
N ASN A 214 6.42 1.55 19.24
CA ASN A 214 5.69 2.52 18.43
C ASN A 214 6.57 3.57 17.73
N ASP A 215 7.85 3.28 17.50
CA ASP A 215 8.73 4.14 16.70
C ASP A 215 8.64 3.73 15.21
N ILE A 216 7.52 4.10 14.58
CA ILE A 216 7.22 3.76 13.19
C ILE A 216 8.25 4.37 12.24
N ASP A 217 8.74 5.59 12.51
CA ASP A 217 9.72 6.26 11.66
C ASP A 217 11.07 5.55 11.69
N ALA A 218 11.57 5.16 12.87
CA ALA A 218 12.79 4.35 12.95
C ALA A 218 12.62 2.97 12.29
N ALA A 219 11.46 2.32 12.46
CA ALA A 219 11.17 1.05 11.80
C ALA A 219 11.22 1.18 10.26
N LYS A 220 10.60 2.23 9.72
CA LYS A 220 10.61 2.52 8.27
C LYS A 220 12.01 2.84 7.74
N VAL A 221 12.83 3.57 8.51
CA VAL A 221 14.24 3.81 8.16
C VAL A 221 15.01 2.50 8.01
N ASP A 222 14.84 1.56 8.94
CA ASP A 222 15.51 0.26 8.89
C ASP A 222 15.02 -0.61 7.72
N ILE A 223 13.72 -0.59 7.40
CA ILE A 223 13.18 -1.31 6.23
C ILE A 223 13.64 -0.68 4.91
N ALA A 224 13.74 0.64 4.82
CA ALA A 224 14.31 1.31 3.65
C ALA A 224 15.81 0.96 3.48
N ALA A 225 16.56 0.90 4.60
CA ALA A 225 17.95 0.45 4.59
C ALA A 225 18.08 -1.03 4.18
N PHE A 226 17.14 -1.88 4.60
CA PHE A 226 17.05 -3.27 4.17
C PHE A 226 16.89 -3.37 2.66
N GLU A 227 15.92 -2.66 2.07
CA GLU A 227 15.69 -2.70 0.63
C GLU A 227 16.92 -2.19 -0.15
N ALA A 228 17.53 -1.09 0.32
CA ALA A 228 18.75 -0.54 -0.27
C ALA A 228 19.92 -1.52 -0.21
N ALA A 229 20.08 -2.26 0.89
CA ALA A 229 21.10 -3.28 1.03
C ALA A 229 20.91 -4.43 0.03
N VAL A 230 19.67 -4.91 -0.16
CA VAL A 230 19.34 -5.92 -1.18
C VAL A 230 19.61 -5.38 -2.59
N ALA A 231 19.13 -4.18 -2.91
CA ALA A 231 19.29 -3.57 -4.23
C ALA A 231 20.76 -3.35 -4.63
N ALA A 232 21.66 -3.15 -3.66
CA ALA A 232 23.09 -2.95 -3.90
C ALA A 232 23.87 -4.26 -4.15
N THR A 233 23.25 -5.43 -3.99
CA THR A 233 23.91 -6.72 -4.19
C THR A 233 24.17 -7.03 -5.66
N THR A 234 25.21 -7.82 -5.92
CA THR A 234 25.43 -8.42 -7.25
C THR A 234 24.68 -9.75 -7.37
N SER A 235 24.41 -10.22 -8.59
CA SER A 235 23.74 -11.51 -8.82
C SER A 235 24.49 -12.73 -8.25
N GLY A 236 25.78 -12.59 -7.93
CA GLY A 236 26.57 -13.60 -7.24
C GLY A 236 26.42 -13.60 -5.72
N GLN A 237 25.94 -12.49 -5.15
CA GLN A 237 25.63 -12.37 -3.72
C GLN A 237 24.17 -12.68 -3.41
N VAL A 238 23.25 -12.26 -4.29
CA VAL A 238 21.83 -12.59 -4.22
C VAL A 238 21.31 -12.73 -5.66
N PRO A 239 20.78 -13.90 -6.06
CA PRO A 239 20.20 -14.09 -7.39
C PRO A 239 19.14 -13.05 -7.72
N ASN A 240 19.31 -12.37 -8.86
CA ASN A 240 18.44 -11.27 -9.29
C ASN A 240 17.70 -11.58 -10.60
N LEU A 241 17.68 -12.84 -11.03
CA LEU A 241 17.12 -13.24 -12.32
C LEU A 241 15.92 -14.16 -12.10
N TRP A 242 14.81 -13.79 -12.73
CA TRP A 242 13.65 -14.65 -12.88
C TRP A 242 13.48 -15.10 -14.34
N ARG A 243 13.04 -16.34 -14.54
CA ARG A 243 12.70 -16.90 -15.86
C ARG A 243 11.39 -17.68 -15.80
N SER A 244 10.63 -17.59 -16.89
CA SER A 244 9.42 -18.39 -17.11
C SER A 244 9.66 -19.90 -17.11
N LEU A 245 10.90 -20.35 -17.32
CA LEU A 245 11.24 -21.77 -17.17
C LEU A 245 11.26 -22.26 -15.72
N GLU A 246 11.13 -21.37 -14.74
CA GLU A 246 11.18 -21.69 -13.30
C GLU A 246 12.48 -22.41 -12.88
N ASP A 247 13.55 -22.23 -13.66
CA ASP A 247 14.88 -22.80 -13.41
C ASP A 247 15.73 -21.93 -12.48
N VAL A 248 15.35 -20.66 -12.31
CA VAL A 248 16.05 -19.66 -11.50
C VAL A 248 15.06 -18.77 -10.76
N THR A 249 15.40 -18.46 -9.53
CA THR A 249 14.58 -17.61 -8.65
C THR A 249 15.24 -16.25 -8.47
N ASN A 250 14.44 -15.19 -8.57
CA ASN A 250 14.86 -13.83 -8.29
C ASN A 250 14.69 -13.52 -6.79
N VAL A 251 15.60 -14.04 -5.97
CA VAL A 251 15.62 -13.83 -4.52
C VAL A 251 15.73 -12.34 -4.18
N ASN A 252 16.49 -11.58 -4.96
CA ASN A 252 16.62 -10.13 -4.80
C ASN A 252 15.26 -9.42 -4.90
N GLY A 253 14.53 -9.66 -6.01
CA GLY A 253 13.20 -9.11 -6.23
C GLY A 253 12.19 -9.55 -5.17
N LEU A 254 12.23 -10.83 -4.75
CA LEU A 254 11.37 -11.36 -3.68
C LEU A 254 11.55 -10.60 -2.35
N LEU A 255 12.80 -10.40 -1.92
CA LEU A 255 13.11 -9.70 -0.68
C LEU A 255 12.70 -8.22 -0.74
N ARG A 256 12.95 -7.57 -1.89
CA ARG A 256 12.61 -6.15 -2.09
C ARG A 256 11.10 -5.92 -2.11
N ALA A 257 10.35 -6.74 -2.83
CA ALA A 257 8.88 -6.67 -2.78
C ALA A 257 8.35 -6.90 -1.36
N ALA A 258 8.81 -7.94 -0.68
CA ALA A 258 8.34 -8.19 0.69
C ALA A 258 8.68 -7.01 1.64
N ALA A 259 9.85 -6.39 1.50
CA ALA A 259 10.22 -5.18 2.25
C ALA A 259 9.33 -3.98 1.91
N GLY A 260 9.04 -3.73 0.63
CA GLY A 260 8.13 -2.66 0.20
C GLY A 260 6.73 -2.80 0.82
N THR A 261 6.18 -4.02 0.79
CA THR A 261 4.85 -4.28 1.39
C THR A 261 4.81 -4.09 2.90
N LEU A 262 5.93 -4.36 3.59
CA LEU A 262 6.08 -4.13 5.03
C LEU A 262 6.22 -2.63 5.31
N TYR A 263 7.02 -1.91 4.53
CA TYR A 263 7.19 -0.46 4.64
C TYR A 263 5.84 0.27 4.53
N PHE A 264 5.01 -0.14 3.58
CA PHE A 264 3.66 0.38 3.40
C PHE A 264 2.79 0.11 4.64
N SER A 265 2.71 -1.15 5.10
CA SER A 265 1.86 -1.52 6.23
C SER A 265 2.30 -0.93 7.57
N LEU A 266 3.56 -0.51 7.72
CA LEU A 266 4.01 0.21 8.91
C LEU A 266 3.28 1.54 9.09
N GLU A 267 2.92 2.22 8.01
CA GLU A 267 2.17 3.48 8.08
C GLU A 267 0.71 3.25 8.49
N ASP A 268 0.08 2.19 7.97
CA ASP A 268 -1.29 1.79 8.34
C ASP A 268 -1.43 1.47 9.84
N ALA A 269 -0.32 1.15 10.51
CA ALA A 269 -0.27 0.80 11.93
C ALA A 269 0.23 1.96 12.82
N ARG A 270 0.36 3.18 12.29
CA ARG A 270 0.72 4.36 13.06
C ARG A 270 -0.46 4.82 13.93
N ASP A 271 -0.16 5.03 15.20
CA ASP A 271 -1.00 5.68 16.22
C ASP A 271 -0.09 6.72 16.88
N THR A 272 -0.19 7.97 16.45
CA THR A 272 0.78 9.04 16.76
C THR A 272 0.65 9.52 18.20
N ASP A 273 -0.56 9.61 18.74
CA ASP A 273 -0.83 10.15 20.07
C ASP A 273 -1.12 9.08 21.14
N LEU A 274 -1.15 7.81 20.74
CA LEU A 274 -1.30 6.62 21.59
C LEU A 274 -2.66 6.54 22.29
N ASP A 275 -3.71 7.01 21.64
CA ASP A 275 -5.07 6.96 22.17
C ASP A 275 -5.80 5.62 21.90
N GLY A 276 -5.20 4.77 21.05
CA GLY A 276 -5.71 3.47 20.68
C GLY A 276 -6.41 3.43 19.32
N LEU A 277 -6.38 4.52 18.56
CA LEU A 277 -6.84 4.61 17.18
C LEU A 277 -5.67 4.87 16.26
N TYR A 278 -5.68 4.20 15.12
CA TYR A 278 -4.67 4.47 14.10
C TYR A 278 -4.94 5.82 13.44
N ASP A 279 -3.88 6.52 13.03
CA ASP A 279 -3.95 7.87 12.45
C ASP A 279 -4.99 8.01 11.32
N TRP A 280 -5.19 6.98 10.51
CA TRP A 280 -6.17 6.99 9.40
C TRP A 280 -7.63 6.82 9.86
N GLN A 281 -7.87 6.55 11.14
CA GLN A 281 -9.19 6.48 11.79
C GLN A 281 -9.40 7.60 12.81
N ASP A 282 -8.36 8.38 13.08
CA ASP A 282 -8.31 9.32 14.18
C ASP A 282 -8.61 10.74 13.69
N ASN A 283 -9.71 11.31 14.18
CA ASN A 283 -10.12 12.67 13.90
C ASN A 283 -9.26 13.73 14.60
N CYS A 284 -8.28 13.32 15.40
CA CYS A 284 -7.36 14.21 16.10
C CYS A 284 -5.96 13.63 16.33
N ARG A 285 -5.26 13.27 15.24
CA ARG A 285 -3.99 12.52 15.20
C ARG A 285 -2.86 12.92 16.15
N ASP A 286 -2.87 14.15 16.65
CA ASP A 286 -1.81 14.69 17.52
C ASP A 286 -2.25 14.83 18.99
N ILE A 287 -3.54 14.63 19.32
CA ILE A 287 -4.11 14.86 20.65
C ILE A 287 -5.09 13.75 21.03
N ALA A 288 -4.65 12.91 21.97
CA ALA A 288 -5.38 11.72 22.38
C ALA A 288 -6.84 11.98 22.76
N ASN A 289 -7.76 11.41 21.98
CA ASN A 289 -9.19 11.53 22.16
C ASN A 289 -9.92 10.22 21.81
N PRO A 290 -9.82 9.18 22.66
CA PRO A 290 -10.40 7.85 22.36
C PRO A 290 -11.92 7.84 22.15
N ALA A 291 -12.60 8.93 22.54
CA ALA A 291 -14.04 9.11 22.34
C ALA A 291 -14.41 9.56 20.91
N GLN A 292 -13.46 10.10 20.14
CA GLN A 292 -13.61 10.55 18.75
C GLN A 292 -14.85 11.43 18.55
N CYS A 293 -15.05 12.36 19.48
CA CYS A 293 -16.10 13.36 19.32
C CYS A 293 -15.82 14.23 18.11
N ASP A 294 -16.81 14.36 17.25
CA ASP A 294 -16.85 15.25 16.09
C ASP A 294 -18.33 15.63 15.92
N THR A 295 -18.71 16.78 16.47
CA THR A 295 -20.13 17.09 16.70
C THR A 295 -20.77 17.79 15.50
N ASP A 296 -19.97 18.47 14.69
CA ASP A 296 -20.40 19.13 13.46
C ASP A 296 -20.15 18.27 12.20
N GLY A 297 -19.33 17.21 12.32
CA GLY A 297 -19.17 16.14 11.35
C GLY A 297 -18.22 16.49 10.21
N ASP A 298 -17.24 17.35 10.48
CA ASP A 298 -16.32 17.87 9.47
C ASP A 298 -15.04 17.04 9.33
N GLY A 299 -14.83 16.07 10.22
CA GLY A 299 -13.70 15.16 10.24
C GLY A 299 -12.57 15.57 11.19
N PHE A 300 -12.71 16.69 11.90
CA PHE A 300 -11.83 17.07 13.01
C PHE A 300 -12.50 16.77 14.35
N GLY A 301 -11.70 16.27 15.29
CA GLY A 301 -12.20 15.98 16.63
C GLY A 301 -12.40 17.27 17.41
N ASN A 302 -13.49 17.38 18.18
CA ASN A 302 -13.78 18.55 19.02
C ASN A 302 -12.54 19.01 19.83
N ILE A 303 -11.69 18.09 20.30
CA ILE A 303 -10.53 18.45 21.12
C ILE A 303 -9.45 19.26 20.38
N CYS A 304 -9.36 19.12 19.05
CA CYS A 304 -8.45 19.87 18.18
C CYS A 304 -9.17 20.70 17.13
N ASP A 305 -10.49 20.84 17.24
CA ASP A 305 -11.28 21.74 16.42
C ASP A 305 -11.84 22.89 17.26
N GLY A 306 -11.27 24.07 17.06
CA GLY A 306 -11.78 25.31 17.63
C GLY A 306 -12.35 26.26 16.58
N ASP A 307 -12.55 25.81 15.34
CA ASP A 307 -12.93 26.63 14.19
C ASP A 307 -14.45 26.60 13.95
N PHE A 308 -15.20 27.09 14.93
CA PHE A 308 -16.66 26.99 14.94
C PHE A 308 -17.40 27.77 13.84
N ASP A 309 -16.69 28.58 13.03
CA ASP A 309 -17.24 29.24 11.85
C ASP A 309 -16.73 28.70 10.50
N GLY A 310 -15.85 27.68 10.53
CA GLY A 310 -15.37 26.92 9.37
C GLY A 310 -14.50 27.75 8.41
N ASN A 311 -13.73 28.72 8.92
CA ASN A 311 -12.85 29.56 8.11
C ASN A 311 -11.38 29.06 8.04
N ASN A 312 -11.10 27.93 8.69
CA ASN A 312 -9.83 27.24 8.83
C ASN A 312 -8.78 28.01 9.65
N ILE A 313 -9.20 28.93 10.53
CA ILE A 313 -8.34 29.71 11.44
C ILE A 313 -9.08 29.99 12.76
N ILE A 314 -8.57 29.40 13.84
CA ILE A 314 -9.12 29.59 15.17
C ILE A 314 -8.75 30.98 15.70
N ASN A 315 -9.74 31.85 15.92
CA ASN A 315 -9.52 33.25 16.24
C ASN A 315 -10.58 33.85 17.19
N SER A 316 -10.63 35.19 17.24
CA SER A 316 -11.54 35.92 18.12
C SER A 316 -13.03 35.78 17.79
N PHE A 317 -13.37 35.42 16.55
CA PHE A 317 -14.74 35.12 16.16
C PHE A 317 -15.19 33.80 16.81
N ASP A 318 -14.34 32.78 16.81
CA ASP A 318 -14.61 31.48 17.45
C ASP A 318 -14.67 31.60 18.97
N LEU A 319 -13.80 32.44 19.56
CA LEU A 319 -13.89 32.78 20.98
C LEU A 319 -15.26 33.40 21.35
N THR A 320 -15.89 34.11 20.41
CA THR A 320 -17.24 34.65 20.63
C THR A 320 -18.28 33.54 20.69
N ALA A 321 -18.14 32.48 19.87
CA ALA A 321 -18.98 31.28 19.96
C ALA A 321 -18.80 30.58 21.32
N MET A 322 -17.56 30.30 21.73
CA MET A 322 -17.25 29.72 23.06
C MET A 322 -17.86 30.52 24.20
N ARG A 323 -17.68 31.86 24.18
CA ARG A 323 -18.21 32.73 25.23
C ARG A 323 -19.74 32.67 25.28
N ASN A 324 -20.40 32.56 24.14
CA ASN A 324 -21.86 32.49 24.08
C ASN A 324 -22.39 31.12 24.56
N ALA A 325 -21.61 30.06 24.37
CA ALA A 325 -21.93 28.69 24.79
C ALA A 325 -21.51 28.37 26.23
N PHE A 326 -20.72 29.24 26.89
CA PHE A 326 -20.21 28.98 28.24
C PHE A 326 -21.33 28.69 29.27
N GLY A 327 -21.23 27.55 29.93
CA GLY A 327 -22.21 27.01 30.87
C GLY A 327 -23.38 26.28 30.22
N SER A 328 -23.35 26.07 28.89
CA SER A 328 -24.30 25.21 28.21
C SER A 328 -24.03 23.73 28.51
N ALA A 329 -25.09 22.92 28.38
CA ALA A 329 -25.05 21.49 28.64
C ALA A 329 -25.34 20.72 27.35
N GLY A 330 -24.74 19.55 27.23
CA GLY A 330 -24.76 18.70 26.05
C GLY A 330 -23.41 18.71 25.34
N VAL A 331 -23.14 17.60 24.64
CA VAL A 331 -21.98 17.50 23.76
C VAL A 331 -22.29 18.34 22.53
N THR A 332 -21.61 19.47 22.44
CA THR A 332 -21.69 20.43 21.34
C THR A 332 -20.29 20.63 20.81
N ASP A 333 -20.18 21.25 19.64
CA ASP A 333 -18.91 21.66 19.06
C ASP A 333 -18.04 22.50 20.03
N THR A 334 -18.65 23.34 20.88
CA THR A 334 -17.93 24.12 21.91
C THR A 334 -17.58 23.33 23.19
N ASP A 335 -17.95 22.05 23.28
CA ASP A 335 -17.56 21.11 24.35
C ASP A 335 -16.40 20.27 23.80
N LEU A 336 -15.18 20.77 23.97
CA LEU A 336 -13.95 20.27 23.35
C LEU A 336 -13.45 18.99 24.01
N ASP A 337 -13.67 18.82 25.31
CA ASP A 337 -13.31 17.58 26.02
C ASP A 337 -14.45 16.56 26.10
N CYS A 338 -15.63 16.90 25.58
CA CYS A 338 -16.81 16.05 25.53
C CYS A 338 -17.30 15.57 26.90
N ASP A 339 -17.09 16.35 27.95
CA ASP A 339 -17.62 16.03 29.27
C ASP A 339 -19.13 16.31 29.41
N GLY A 340 -19.74 16.89 28.36
CA GLY A 340 -21.15 17.23 28.28
C GLY A 340 -21.46 18.65 28.77
N MET A 341 -20.45 19.49 28.99
CA MET A 341 -20.60 20.85 29.51
C MET A 341 -19.52 21.80 28.99
N THR A 342 -19.89 22.78 28.15
CA THR A 342 -18.96 23.86 27.80
C THR A 342 -18.62 24.72 29.01
N ASN A 343 -17.39 24.62 29.50
CA ASN A 343 -16.93 25.19 30.75
C ASN A 343 -15.49 25.74 30.66
N SER A 344 -14.83 25.94 31.80
CA SER A 344 -13.47 26.48 31.84
C SER A 344 -12.39 25.55 31.30
N PHE A 345 -12.64 24.24 31.29
CA PHE A 345 -11.73 23.25 30.70
C PHE A 345 -11.69 23.40 29.18
N ASP A 346 -12.85 23.50 28.53
CA ASP A 346 -12.95 23.78 27.08
C ASP A 346 -12.31 25.11 26.70
N LEU A 347 -12.54 26.16 27.50
CA LEU A 347 -11.89 27.45 27.25
C LEU A 347 -10.36 27.36 27.37
N SER A 348 -9.84 26.45 28.20
CA SER A 348 -8.41 26.23 28.33
C SER A 348 -7.84 25.50 27.12
N LEU A 349 -8.53 24.46 26.63
CA LEU A 349 -8.19 23.75 25.39
C LEU A 349 -8.25 24.69 24.18
N PHE A 350 -9.35 25.43 24.02
CA PHE A 350 -9.51 26.42 22.95
C PHE A 350 -8.36 27.43 22.90
N ARG A 351 -7.85 27.86 24.06
CA ARG A 351 -6.73 28.80 24.14
C ARG A 351 -5.44 28.20 23.57
N GLU A 352 -5.24 26.89 23.67
CA GLU A 352 -4.08 26.20 23.11
C GLU A 352 -4.16 26.11 21.58
N LEU A 353 -5.37 26.06 21.03
CA LEU A 353 -5.62 26.03 19.58
C LEU A 353 -5.60 27.41 18.91
N PHE A 354 -5.64 28.50 19.69
CA PHE A 354 -5.80 29.86 19.15
C PHE A 354 -4.69 30.26 18.17
N GLY A 355 -5.08 30.59 16.93
CA GLY A 355 -4.18 30.98 15.84
C GLY A 355 -3.69 29.83 14.97
N SER A 356 -4.08 28.59 15.28
CA SER A 356 -3.83 27.39 14.47
C SER A 356 -5.04 27.06 13.58
N PRO A 357 -4.85 26.30 12.49
CA PRO A 357 -5.95 25.58 11.85
C PRO A 357 -6.45 24.43 12.75
N PRO A 358 -7.66 23.88 12.51
CA PRO A 358 -8.12 22.68 13.20
C PRO A 358 -7.28 21.44 12.84
N GLY A 359 -7.34 20.42 13.70
CA GLY A 359 -6.68 19.14 13.49
C GLY A 359 -5.18 19.11 13.83
N PRO A 360 -4.40 18.21 13.20
CA PRO A 360 -4.76 17.37 12.05
C PRO A 360 -5.77 16.28 12.39
N GLY A 361 -6.83 16.16 11.58
CA GLY A 361 -7.81 15.08 11.67
C GLY A 361 -7.59 13.99 10.62
N ILE A 362 -8.66 13.29 10.29
CA ILE A 362 -8.63 12.16 9.36
C ILE A 362 -8.21 12.66 7.95
N PRO A 363 -7.16 12.09 7.31
CA PRO A 363 -6.56 12.63 6.09
C PRO A 363 -7.38 12.56 4.79
#